data_AF-A0A4Q3TYD4-F1
#
_entry.id   AF-A0A4Q3TYD4-F1
#
_cell.length_a   1.000
_cell.length_b   1.000
_cell.length_c   1.000
_cell.angle_alpha   90.00
_cell.angle_beta   90.00
_cell.angle_gamma   90.00
#
_symmetry.space_group_name_H-M   'P 1'
#
loop_
_entity.id
_entity.type
_entity.pdbx_description
1 polymer ?
#
loop_
_entity_poly.entity_id
_entity_poly.type
_entity_poly.pdbx_seq_one_letter_code
_entity_poly.pdbx_strand_id
1 'polypeptide(L)'
;MIKGPEQELFVEGVVSRITYESDETGFRVVRLDGPKGEPITLVGKMPKLHEGLRVRVRGVQIQDPKFGPQVRVLGVTELAPDTLAGLEKYLASGLLKGVGPKTAQRIVEEFGLETMKVLDEEPWRLRKVPGLGKAKADVIAAGWAEQRSVRDVMVFLQAHGASSALAYRVHKRYGADAIRLVKEDPYRLSLEVWGIGFRTADKLAQSLGVAKDDPKRIEAGVFQALSDA
;
A
#
# COMPACT_ATOMS: atom_id res chain seq x y z
N MET A 1 35.61 3.67 -6.10
CA MET A 1 34.65 4.43 -6.93
C MET A 1 33.45 4.77 -6.05
N ILE A 2 33.29 6.03 -5.67
CA ILE A 2 32.16 6.50 -4.87
C ILE A 2 30.97 6.60 -5.83
N LYS A 3 29.98 5.69 -5.71
CA LYS A 3 28.71 5.83 -6.44
C LYS A 3 28.09 7.17 -5.99
N GLY A 4 27.85 8.07 -6.95
CA GLY A 4 27.07 9.29 -6.72
C GLY A 4 25.67 8.94 -6.18
N PRO A 5 24.94 9.91 -5.61
CA PRO A 5 23.61 9.66 -5.07
C PRO A 5 22.72 9.05 -6.18
N GLU A 6 22.21 7.84 -5.94
CA GLU A 6 21.26 7.18 -6.82
C GLU A 6 20.04 8.10 -6.98
N GLN A 7 19.84 8.64 -8.20
CA GLN A 7 18.80 9.63 -8.45
C GLN A 7 17.42 8.96 -8.35
N GLU A 8 16.59 9.45 -7.44
CA GLU A 8 15.19 9.01 -7.32
C GLU A 8 14.40 9.43 -8.56
N LEU A 9 13.51 8.55 -9.01
CA LEU A 9 12.60 8.78 -10.12
C LEU A 9 11.16 8.43 -9.71
N PHE A 10 10.22 9.02 -10.44
CA PHE A 10 8.80 8.69 -10.35
C PHE A 10 8.35 8.07 -11.67
N VAL A 11 7.70 6.91 -11.59
CA VAL A 11 7.04 6.27 -12.73
C VAL A 11 5.57 6.06 -12.42
N GLU A 12 4.73 6.16 -13.44
CA GLU A 12 3.32 5.78 -13.38
C GLU A 12 3.04 4.68 -14.38
N GLY A 13 2.06 3.85 -14.08
CA GLY A 13 1.59 2.84 -15.02
C GLY A 13 0.46 2.01 -14.46
N VAL A 14 -0.10 1.15 -15.30
CA VAL A 14 -1.09 0.15 -14.92
C VAL A 14 -0.37 -1.17 -14.69
N VAL A 15 -0.62 -1.84 -13.58
CA VAL A 15 -0.07 -3.17 -13.30
C VAL A 15 -0.58 -4.14 -14.36
N SER A 16 0.30 -4.59 -15.25
CA SER A 16 -0.06 -5.50 -16.33
C SER A 16 0.21 -6.96 -15.98
N ARG A 17 1.17 -7.21 -15.08
CA ARG A 17 1.48 -8.57 -14.61
C ARG A 17 2.18 -8.58 -13.26
N ILE A 18 1.86 -9.56 -12.42
CA ILE A 18 2.66 -9.91 -11.25
C ILE A 18 3.53 -11.12 -11.61
N THR A 19 4.84 -10.92 -11.76
CA THR A 19 5.79 -11.96 -12.18
C THR A 19 6.20 -12.86 -11.02
N TYR A 20 6.33 -12.28 -9.82
CA TYR A 20 6.67 -12.99 -8.59
C TYR A 20 6.11 -12.24 -7.39
N GLU A 21 5.60 -12.97 -6.40
CA GLU A 21 5.26 -12.41 -5.10
C GLU A 21 5.58 -13.39 -3.95
N SER A 22 6.00 -12.83 -2.82
CA SER A 22 6.17 -13.53 -1.56
C SER A 22 5.48 -12.73 -0.45
N ASP A 23 4.36 -13.25 0.06
CA ASP A 23 3.66 -12.62 1.19
C ASP A 23 4.45 -12.72 2.50
N GLU A 24 5.34 -13.71 2.60
CA GLU A 24 6.25 -13.88 3.73
C GLU A 24 7.22 -12.69 3.83
N THR A 25 7.95 -12.40 2.74
CA THR A 25 9.01 -11.38 2.71
C THR A 25 8.53 -10.00 2.27
N GLY A 26 7.35 -9.93 1.64
CA GLY A 26 6.81 -8.76 0.96
C GLY A 26 7.50 -8.43 -0.37
N PHE A 27 8.46 -9.26 -0.83
CA PHE A 27 9.19 -9.02 -2.07
C PHE A 27 8.32 -9.37 -3.28
N ARG A 28 8.29 -8.47 -4.26
CA ARG A 28 7.48 -8.60 -5.47
C ARG A 28 8.27 -8.14 -6.70
N VAL A 29 7.96 -8.79 -7.83
CA VAL A 29 8.39 -8.39 -9.17
C VAL A 29 7.13 -8.12 -9.98
N VAL A 30 6.92 -6.86 -10.36
CA VAL A 30 5.67 -6.39 -10.96
C VAL A 30 5.98 -5.70 -12.27
N ARG A 31 5.20 -5.98 -13.32
CA ARG A 31 5.29 -5.28 -14.59
C ARG A 31 4.18 -4.24 -14.66
N LEU A 32 4.55 -3.02 -15.01
CA LEU A 32 3.62 -1.96 -15.36
C LEU A 32 3.65 -1.75 -16.86
N ASP A 33 2.49 -1.37 -17.41
CA ASP A 33 2.39 -0.68 -18.68
C ASP A 33 2.41 0.83 -18.38
N GLY A 34 3.47 1.51 -18.83
CA GLY A 34 3.65 2.94 -18.68
C GLY A 34 2.63 3.75 -19.49
N PRO A 35 2.66 5.08 -19.40
CA PRO A 35 1.62 5.93 -20.00
C PRO A 35 1.51 5.81 -21.53
N LYS A 36 2.58 5.39 -22.22
CA LYS A 36 2.58 5.13 -23.68
C LYS A 36 2.58 3.64 -24.02
N GLY A 37 2.29 2.77 -23.03
CA GLY A 37 2.32 1.31 -23.19
C GLY A 37 3.71 0.70 -23.10
N GLU A 38 4.74 1.47 -22.75
CA GLU A 38 6.08 0.96 -22.54
C GLU A 38 6.17 0.10 -21.27
N PRO A 39 6.83 -1.06 -21.29
CA PRO A 39 6.91 -1.91 -20.12
C PRO A 39 7.91 -1.38 -19.08
N ILE A 40 7.50 -1.35 -17.81
CA ILE A 40 8.35 -0.97 -16.67
C ILE A 40 8.37 -2.14 -15.67
N THR A 41 9.56 -2.60 -15.26
CA THR A 41 9.69 -3.66 -14.25
C THR A 41 10.00 -3.06 -12.89
N LEU A 42 9.12 -3.29 -11.93
CA LEU A 42 9.32 -2.95 -10.53
C LEU A 42 9.87 -4.14 -9.75
N VAL A 43 10.83 -3.88 -8.87
CA VAL A 43 11.34 -4.88 -7.92
C VAL A 43 11.48 -4.30 -6.52
N GLY A 44 11.16 -5.11 -5.51
CA GLY A 44 11.41 -4.75 -4.11
C GLY A 44 10.29 -5.14 -3.18
N LYS A 45 10.39 -4.68 -1.94
CA LYS A 45 9.36 -4.90 -0.91
C LYS A 45 8.28 -3.82 -1.04
N MET A 46 7.08 -4.23 -1.38
CA MET A 46 5.92 -3.35 -1.57
C MET A 46 4.64 -4.09 -1.18
N PRO A 47 3.51 -3.40 -0.94
CA PRO A 47 2.23 -4.05 -0.70
C PRO A 47 1.80 -4.97 -1.85
N LYS A 48 0.81 -5.83 -1.60
CA LYS A 48 0.21 -6.60 -2.69
C LYS A 48 -0.44 -5.64 -3.68
N LEU A 49 -0.13 -5.83 -4.95
CA LEU A 49 -0.74 -5.11 -6.06
C LEU A 49 -1.62 -6.10 -6.83
N HIS A 50 -2.56 -5.57 -7.60
CA HIS A 50 -3.47 -6.36 -8.44
C HIS A 50 -3.34 -5.89 -9.89
N GLU A 51 -3.52 -6.81 -10.84
CA GLU A 51 -3.49 -6.49 -12.27
C GLU A 51 -4.64 -5.53 -12.62
N GLY A 52 -4.36 -4.49 -13.41
CA GLY A 52 -5.28 -3.41 -13.71
C GLY A 52 -5.24 -2.22 -12.75
N LEU A 53 -4.51 -2.31 -11.62
CA LEU A 53 -4.32 -1.14 -10.74
C LEU A 53 -3.40 -0.12 -11.39
N ARG A 54 -3.82 1.15 -11.39
CA ARG A 54 -2.95 2.26 -11.73
C ARG A 54 -2.17 2.69 -10.49
N VAL A 55 -0.86 2.81 -10.62
CA VAL A 55 0.03 3.17 -9.50
C VAL A 55 1.02 4.25 -9.90
N ARG A 56 1.41 5.05 -8.92
CA ARG A 56 2.60 5.91 -8.95
C ARG A 56 3.67 5.30 -8.06
N VAL A 57 4.88 5.18 -8.58
CA VAL A 57 6.00 4.54 -7.90
C VAL A 57 7.14 5.54 -7.79
N ARG A 58 7.64 5.71 -6.56
CA ARG A 58 8.92 6.35 -6.30
C ARG A 58 9.99 5.28 -6.19
N GLY A 59 11.06 5.40 -6.94
CA GLY A 59 12.10 4.37 -6.97
C GLY A 59 13.44 4.85 -7.47
N VAL A 60 14.34 3.90 -7.68
CA VAL A 60 15.66 4.13 -8.28
C VAL A 60 15.81 3.20 -9.48
N GLN A 61 16.30 3.71 -10.59
CA GLN A 61 16.64 2.87 -11.73
C GLN A 61 17.86 2.01 -11.40
N ILE A 62 17.72 0.71 -11.63
CA ILE A 62 18.79 -0.26 -11.49
C ILE A 62 18.94 -1.06 -12.78
N GLN A 63 20.16 -1.56 -13.01
CA GLN A 63 20.46 -2.48 -14.09
C GLN A 63 20.78 -3.84 -13.49
N ASP A 64 19.88 -4.81 -13.66
CA ASP A 64 20.11 -6.18 -13.25
C ASP A 64 20.89 -6.93 -14.36
N PRO A 65 21.97 -7.67 -14.05
CA PRO A 65 22.78 -8.39 -15.05
C PRO A 65 22.02 -9.47 -15.83
N LYS A 66 20.98 -10.07 -15.23
CA LYS A 66 20.20 -11.16 -15.81
C LYS A 66 18.87 -10.69 -16.40
N PHE A 67 18.23 -9.72 -15.74
CA PHE A 67 16.86 -9.30 -16.05
C PHE A 67 16.77 -7.92 -16.72
N GLY A 68 17.88 -7.19 -16.85
CA GLY A 68 17.90 -5.91 -17.54
C GLY A 68 17.46 -4.73 -16.68
N PRO A 69 16.95 -3.64 -17.29
CA PRO A 69 16.52 -2.44 -16.59
C PRO A 69 15.32 -2.70 -15.66
N GLN A 70 15.41 -2.23 -14.42
CA GLN A 70 14.34 -2.32 -13.42
C GLN A 70 14.27 -1.04 -12.57
N VAL A 71 13.16 -0.87 -11.88
CA VAL A 71 12.96 0.18 -10.87
C VAL A 71 12.90 -0.48 -9.51
N ARG A 72 13.90 -0.21 -8.67
CA ARG A 72 13.89 -0.61 -7.27
C ARG A 72 12.94 0.29 -6.50
N VAL A 73 11.89 -0.30 -5.94
CA VAL A 73 10.79 0.44 -5.31
C VAL A 73 11.20 1.01 -3.94
N LEU A 74 10.95 2.30 -3.75
CA LEU A 74 11.06 3.00 -2.47
C LEU A 74 9.69 3.36 -1.89
N GLY A 75 8.72 3.68 -2.76
CA GLY A 75 7.35 4.06 -2.44
C GLY A 75 6.39 3.63 -3.54
N VAL A 76 5.17 3.20 -3.18
CA VAL A 76 4.08 2.93 -4.14
C VAL A 76 2.81 3.56 -3.59
N THR A 77 2.10 4.27 -4.47
CA THR A 77 0.82 4.89 -4.20
C THR A 77 -0.18 4.44 -5.27
N GLU A 78 -1.31 3.89 -4.86
CA GLU A 78 -2.42 3.61 -5.78
C GLU A 78 -3.03 4.93 -6.26
N LEU A 79 -3.30 5.02 -7.56
CA LEU A 79 -3.99 6.16 -8.15
C LEU A 79 -5.45 5.75 -8.38
N ALA A 80 -6.37 6.44 -7.69
CA ALA A 80 -7.79 6.23 -7.89
C ALA A 80 -8.18 6.60 -9.34
N PRO A 81 -9.06 5.81 -9.98
CA PRO A 81 -9.59 6.16 -11.29
C PRO A 81 -10.53 7.38 -11.20
N ASP A 82 -10.50 8.20 -12.24
CA ASP A 82 -11.32 9.42 -12.42
C ASP A 82 -12.32 9.29 -13.58
N THR A 83 -12.41 8.10 -14.19
CA THR A 83 -13.31 7.79 -15.31
C THR A 83 -14.12 6.54 -15.01
N LEU A 84 -15.31 6.41 -15.61
CA LEU A 84 -16.16 5.23 -15.47
C LEU A 84 -15.45 3.94 -15.92
N ALA A 85 -14.80 3.97 -17.09
CA ALA A 85 -14.01 2.83 -17.58
C ALA A 85 -12.83 2.49 -16.65
N GLY A 86 -12.22 3.51 -16.03
CA GLY A 86 -11.19 3.33 -15.01
C GLY A 86 -11.74 2.65 -13.77
N LEU A 87 -12.91 3.07 -13.28
CA LEU A 87 -13.59 2.49 -12.13
C LEU A 87 -13.95 1.02 -12.36
N GLU A 88 -14.49 0.68 -13.54
CA GLU A 88 -14.82 -0.70 -13.89
C GLU A 88 -13.58 -1.61 -13.85
N LYS A 89 -12.50 -1.17 -14.51
CA LYS A 89 -11.23 -1.91 -14.50
C LYS A 89 -10.66 -2.02 -13.10
N TYR A 90 -10.75 -0.95 -12.32
CA TYR A 90 -10.26 -0.91 -10.95
C TYR A 90 -10.99 -1.92 -10.06
N LEU A 91 -12.31 -1.96 -10.10
CA LEU A 91 -13.11 -2.92 -9.33
C LEU A 91 -12.91 -4.36 -9.83
N ALA A 92 -12.70 -4.55 -11.13
CA ALA A 92 -12.47 -5.85 -11.76
C ALA A 92 -11.02 -6.35 -11.68
N SER A 93 -10.10 -5.57 -11.08
CA SER A 93 -8.66 -5.88 -10.97
C SER A 93 -8.34 -7.13 -10.15
N GLY A 94 -9.35 -7.74 -9.52
CA GLY A 94 -9.15 -8.81 -8.53
C GLY A 94 -8.84 -8.28 -7.13
N LEU A 95 -8.90 -6.95 -6.93
CA LEU A 95 -8.89 -6.31 -5.61
C LEU A 95 -10.02 -6.84 -4.72
N LEU A 96 -11.20 -7.01 -5.31
CA LEU A 96 -12.40 -7.45 -4.59
C LEU A 96 -12.79 -8.85 -5.03
N LYS A 97 -12.73 -9.79 -4.09
CA LYS A 97 -13.13 -11.17 -4.32
C LYS A 97 -14.58 -11.23 -4.82
N GLY A 98 -14.78 -11.87 -5.96
CA GLY A 98 -16.11 -12.03 -6.58
C GLY A 98 -16.59 -10.85 -7.43
N VAL A 99 -15.76 -9.81 -7.60
CA VAL A 99 -16.02 -8.70 -8.53
C VAL A 99 -15.25 -8.92 -9.83
N GLY A 100 -15.92 -9.57 -10.80
CA GLY A 100 -15.44 -9.64 -12.18
C GLY A 100 -15.99 -8.49 -13.04
N PRO A 101 -15.60 -8.40 -14.32
CA PRO A 101 -15.98 -7.30 -15.22
C PRO A 101 -17.47 -6.97 -15.22
N LYS A 102 -18.35 -7.99 -15.30
CA LYS A 102 -19.81 -7.78 -15.29
C LYS A 102 -20.34 -7.23 -13.96
N THR A 103 -19.73 -7.60 -12.84
CA THR A 103 -20.15 -7.09 -11.52
C THR A 103 -19.65 -5.66 -11.34
N ALA A 104 -18.41 -5.39 -11.72
CA ALA A 104 -17.84 -4.04 -11.72
C ALA A 104 -18.67 -3.08 -12.58
N GLN A 105 -19.01 -3.48 -13.81
CA GLN A 105 -19.86 -2.71 -14.72
C GLN A 105 -21.18 -2.33 -14.04
N ARG A 106 -21.92 -3.29 -13.47
CA ARG A 106 -23.20 -3.00 -12.80
C ARG A 106 -23.08 -2.06 -11.60
N ILE A 107 -22.00 -2.18 -10.83
CA ILE A 107 -21.76 -1.28 -9.68
C ILE A 107 -21.53 0.14 -10.20
N VAL A 108 -20.71 0.30 -11.25
CA VAL A 108 -20.41 1.62 -11.84
C VAL A 108 -21.61 2.18 -12.61
N GLU A 109 -22.44 1.36 -13.24
CA GLU A 109 -23.70 1.78 -13.86
C GLU A 109 -24.68 2.34 -12.81
N GLU A 110 -24.75 1.73 -11.62
CA GLU A 110 -25.64 2.17 -10.54
C GLU A 110 -25.15 3.44 -9.82
N PHE A 111 -23.83 3.57 -9.59
CA PHE A 111 -23.28 4.67 -8.76
C PHE A 111 -22.44 5.69 -9.53
N GLY A 112 -22.06 5.42 -10.77
CA GLY A 112 -21.25 6.31 -11.59
C GLY A 112 -19.90 6.64 -10.93
N LEU A 113 -19.50 7.91 -11.02
CA LEU A 113 -18.26 8.40 -10.41
C LEU A 113 -18.29 8.39 -8.87
N GLU A 114 -19.47 8.29 -8.26
CA GLU A 114 -19.61 8.20 -6.79
C GLU A 114 -19.33 6.79 -6.26
N THR A 115 -19.02 5.82 -7.13
CA THR A 115 -18.81 4.41 -6.75
C THR A 115 -17.83 4.25 -5.58
N MET A 116 -16.69 4.93 -5.62
CA MET A 116 -15.68 4.86 -4.56
C MET A 116 -16.22 5.38 -3.23
N LYS A 117 -16.90 6.53 -3.27
CA LYS A 117 -17.52 7.14 -2.09
C LYS A 117 -18.59 6.24 -1.49
N VAL A 118 -19.42 5.62 -2.33
CA VAL A 118 -20.44 4.67 -1.87
C VAL A 118 -19.79 3.47 -1.20
N LEU A 119 -18.70 2.93 -1.73
CA LEU A 119 -17.97 1.83 -1.11
C LEU A 119 -17.32 2.26 0.23
N ASP A 120 -16.86 3.50 0.34
CA ASP A 120 -16.21 4.04 1.54
C ASP A 120 -17.18 4.43 2.66
N GLU A 121 -18.30 5.05 2.32
CA GLU A 121 -19.20 5.69 3.28
C GLU A 121 -20.53 4.95 3.44
N GLU A 122 -21.03 4.36 2.35
CA GLU A 122 -22.37 3.77 2.29
C GLU A 122 -22.41 2.36 1.68
N PRO A 123 -21.55 1.42 2.09
CA PRO A 123 -21.40 0.13 1.41
C PRO A 123 -22.69 -0.72 1.40
N TRP A 124 -23.63 -0.47 2.33
CA TRP A 124 -24.95 -1.11 2.32
C TRP A 124 -25.76 -0.80 1.04
N ARG A 125 -25.47 0.32 0.35
CA ARG A 125 -26.10 0.69 -0.91
C ARG A 125 -25.77 -0.28 -2.04
N LEU A 126 -24.71 -1.08 -1.93
CA LEU A 126 -24.41 -2.16 -2.90
C LEU A 126 -25.62 -3.09 -3.13
N ARG A 127 -26.53 -3.22 -2.16
CA ARG A 127 -27.78 -4.00 -2.32
C ARG A 127 -28.76 -3.42 -3.34
N LYS A 128 -28.59 -2.16 -3.76
CA LYS A 128 -29.37 -1.52 -4.82
C LYS A 128 -28.92 -1.96 -6.21
N VAL A 129 -27.69 -2.46 -6.35
CA VAL A 129 -27.12 -2.87 -7.64
C VAL A 129 -27.91 -4.05 -8.21
N PRO A 130 -28.51 -3.92 -9.41
CA PRO A 130 -29.29 -5.00 -10.01
C PRO A 130 -28.50 -6.30 -10.16
N GLY A 131 -29.08 -7.41 -9.70
CA GLY A 131 -28.43 -8.72 -9.76
C GLY A 131 -27.25 -8.91 -8.80
N LEU A 132 -27.05 -8.00 -7.83
CA LEU A 132 -26.11 -8.16 -6.72
C LEU A 132 -26.87 -8.55 -5.45
N GLY A 133 -27.01 -9.86 -5.19
CA GLY A 133 -27.69 -10.36 -4.00
C GLY A 133 -27.01 -9.96 -2.69
N LYS A 134 -27.77 -9.89 -1.58
CA LYS A 134 -27.30 -9.47 -0.25
C LYS A 134 -25.97 -10.11 0.16
N ALA A 135 -25.85 -11.43 0.07
CA ALA A 135 -24.65 -12.14 0.47
C ALA A 135 -23.41 -11.68 -0.33
N LYS A 136 -23.56 -11.43 -1.63
CA LYS A 136 -22.47 -10.96 -2.48
C LYS A 136 -22.13 -9.49 -2.21
N ALA A 137 -23.13 -8.64 -1.99
CA ALA A 137 -22.93 -7.25 -1.59
C ALA A 137 -22.16 -7.15 -0.26
N ASP A 138 -22.53 -7.96 0.74
CA ASP A 138 -21.88 -7.98 2.06
C ASP A 138 -20.41 -8.45 1.95
N VAL A 139 -20.11 -9.45 1.10
CA VAL A 139 -18.72 -9.90 0.82
C VAL A 139 -17.88 -8.81 0.15
N ILE A 140 -18.46 -8.10 -0.83
CA ILE A 140 -17.76 -7.00 -1.53
C ILE A 140 -17.49 -5.85 -0.56
N ALA A 141 -18.47 -5.47 0.27
CA ALA A 141 -18.33 -4.45 1.29
C ALA A 141 -17.21 -4.78 2.29
N ALA A 142 -17.18 -6.02 2.79
CA ALA A 142 -16.14 -6.47 3.71
C ALA A 142 -14.74 -6.45 3.06
N GLY A 143 -14.62 -6.95 1.83
CA GLY A 143 -13.36 -6.93 1.08
C GLY A 143 -12.88 -5.50 0.80
N TRP A 144 -13.81 -4.57 0.53
CA TRP A 144 -13.48 -3.16 0.35
C TRP A 144 -12.94 -2.53 1.62
N ALA A 145 -13.60 -2.78 2.76
CA ALA A 145 -13.18 -2.25 4.05
C ALA A 145 -11.77 -2.76 4.44
N GLU A 146 -11.48 -4.04 4.19
CA GLU A 146 -10.16 -4.63 4.41
C GLU A 146 -9.10 -3.96 3.54
N GLN A 147 -9.37 -3.80 2.23
CA GLN A 147 -8.42 -3.16 1.32
C GLN A 147 -8.19 -1.68 1.67
N ARG A 148 -9.25 -0.95 2.04
CA ARG A 148 -9.15 0.45 2.48
C ARG A 148 -8.26 0.57 3.71
N SER A 149 -8.44 -0.30 4.69
CA SER A 149 -7.58 -0.35 5.88
C SER A 149 -6.10 -0.53 5.51
N VAL A 150 -5.79 -1.43 4.58
CA VAL A 150 -4.41 -1.61 4.08
C VAL A 150 -3.89 -0.30 3.48
N ARG A 151 -4.67 0.34 2.59
CA ARG A 151 -4.28 1.59 1.93
C ARG A 151 -4.05 2.72 2.94
N ASP A 152 -4.97 2.90 3.88
CA ASP A 152 -4.92 3.98 4.88
C ASP A 152 -3.64 3.86 5.73
N VAL A 153 -3.27 2.64 6.13
CA VAL A 153 -2.02 2.39 6.86
C VAL A 153 -0.80 2.77 6.02
N MET A 154 -0.80 2.39 4.74
CA MET A 154 0.31 2.71 3.83
C MET A 154 0.46 4.22 3.64
N VAL A 155 -0.64 4.92 3.36
CA VAL A 155 -0.65 6.37 3.16
C VAL A 155 -0.21 7.09 4.42
N PHE A 156 -0.76 6.71 5.58
CA PHE A 156 -0.41 7.31 6.86
C PHE A 156 1.08 7.17 7.15
N LEU A 157 1.63 5.95 7.07
CA LEU A 157 3.04 5.71 7.40
C LEU A 157 3.98 6.39 6.39
N GLN A 158 3.66 6.35 5.10
CA GLN A 158 4.48 7.00 4.07
C GLN A 158 4.47 8.53 4.22
N ALA A 159 3.34 9.14 4.57
CA ALA A 159 3.26 10.57 4.87
C ALA A 159 4.17 10.99 6.03
N HIS A 160 4.48 10.06 6.93
CA HIS A 160 5.39 10.23 8.06
C HIS A 160 6.80 9.66 7.78
N GLY A 161 7.14 9.47 6.50
CA GLY A 161 8.50 9.12 6.06
C GLY A 161 8.83 7.62 6.10
N ALA A 162 7.87 6.73 6.33
CA ALA A 162 8.07 5.29 6.23
C ALA A 162 8.30 4.85 4.77
N SER A 163 9.18 3.86 4.57
CA SER A 163 9.28 3.17 3.28
C SER A 163 8.11 2.20 3.08
N SER A 164 7.81 1.82 1.83
CA SER A 164 6.80 0.78 1.55
C SER A 164 7.06 -0.53 2.30
N ALA A 165 8.33 -0.91 2.44
CA ALA A 165 8.72 -2.11 3.17
C ALA A 165 8.40 -1.99 4.67
N LEU A 166 8.59 -0.80 5.25
CA LEU A 166 8.27 -0.51 6.65
C LEU A 166 6.76 -0.57 6.86
N ALA A 167 6.02 0.17 6.04
CA ALA A 167 4.57 0.24 6.12
C ALA A 167 3.91 -1.14 5.97
N TYR A 168 4.44 -1.98 5.07
CA TYR A 168 4.02 -3.38 4.94
C TYR A 168 4.21 -4.20 6.21
N ARG A 169 5.36 -4.08 6.89
CA ARG A 169 5.60 -4.84 8.13
C ARG A 169 4.68 -4.38 9.26
N VAL A 170 4.46 -3.08 9.38
CA VAL A 170 3.53 -2.52 10.38
C VAL A 170 2.10 -3.00 10.12
N HIS A 171 1.63 -2.95 8.87
CA HIS A 171 0.33 -3.51 8.49
C HIS A 171 0.25 -5.02 8.77
N LYS A 172 1.27 -5.79 8.40
CA LYS A 172 1.30 -7.25 8.65
C LYS A 172 1.21 -7.60 10.14
N ARG A 173 1.75 -6.75 11.02
CA ARG A 173 1.73 -6.95 12.48
C ARG A 173 0.41 -6.56 13.11
N TYR A 174 -0.17 -5.44 12.71
CA TYR A 174 -1.29 -4.80 13.43
C TYR A 174 -2.60 -4.72 12.63
N GLY A 175 -2.58 -5.03 11.33
CA GLY A 175 -3.75 -4.94 10.46
C GLY A 175 -4.39 -3.55 10.49
N ALA A 176 -5.71 -3.53 10.68
CA ALA A 176 -6.51 -2.30 10.73
C ALA A 176 -6.20 -1.40 11.94
N ASP A 177 -5.68 -1.97 13.03
CA ASP A 177 -5.33 -1.20 14.23
C ASP A 177 -4.01 -0.43 14.09
N ALA A 178 -3.24 -0.67 13.01
CA ALA A 178 -1.90 -0.12 12.83
C ALA A 178 -1.83 1.40 13.04
N ILE A 179 -2.75 2.19 12.46
CA ILE A 179 -2.73 3.65 12.61
C ILE A 179 -2.96 4.06 14.06
N ARG A 180 -3.99 3.50 14.70
CA ARG A 180 -4.37 3.82 16.08
C ARG A 180 -3.21 3.49 17.03
N LEU A 181 -2.69 2.29 16.92
CA LEU A 181 -1.60 1.78 17.76
C LEU A 181 -0.30 2.58 17.59
N VAL A 182 0.04 2.97 16.36
CA VAL A 182 1.22 3.81 16.09
C VAL A 182 1.06 5.23 16.61
N LYS A 183 -0.16 5.80 16.56
CA LYS A 183 -0.44 7.12 17.14
C LYS A 183 -0.38 7.12 18.67
N GLU A 184 -0.88 6.05 19.30
CA GLU A 184 -0.84 5.88 20.76
C GLU A 184 0.59 5.69 21.28
N ASP A 185 1.39 4.90 20.57
CA ASP A 185 2.77 4.62 20.95
C ASP A 185 3.62 4.18 19.73
N PRO A 186 4.34 5.12 19.10
CA PRO A 186 5.18 4.81 17.95
C PRO A 186 6.43 3.99 18.32
N TYR A 187 6.86 3.98 19.59
CA TYR A 187 8.06 3.25 20.03
C TYR A 187 7.84 1.74 20.14
N ARG A 188 6.59 1.29 20.23
CA ARG A 188 6.28 -0.15 20.13
C ARG A 188 6.71 -0.75 18.80
N LEU A 189 6.82 0.07 17.75
CA LEU A 189 7.33 -0.40 16.46
C LEU A 189 8.73 -1.01 16.61
N SER A 190 9.61 -0.41 17.42
CA SER A 190 10.96 -0.94 17.62
C SER A 190 11.03 -2.20 18.47
N LEU A 191 9.97 -2.51 19.22
CA LEU A 191 9.90 -3.69 20.09
C LEU A 191 9.19 -4.86 19.40
N GLU A 192 8.11 -4.57 18.68
CA GLU A 192 7.18 -5.58 18.19
C GLU A 192 7.27 -5.87 16.69
N VAL A 193 7.93 -5.00 15.92
CA VAL A 193 8.02 -5.15 14.46
C VAL A 193 9.47 -5.39 14.06
N TRP A 194 9.75 -6.63 13.67
CA TRP A 194 11.08 -7.03 13.24
C TRP A 194 11.65 -6.13 12.13
N GLY A 195 12.91 -5.73 12.28
CA GLY A 195 13.60 -4.84 11.35
C GLY A 195 13.15 -3.38 11.42
N ILE A 196 12.48 -2.97 12.50
CA ILE A 196 12.34 -1.57 12.90
C ILE A 196 13.18 -1.39 14.16
N GLY A 197 14.22 -0.57 14.11
CA GLY A 197 15.00 -0.19 15.30
C GLY A 197 14.56 1.15 15.87
N PHE A 198 15.05 1.49 17.07
CA PHE A 198 14.70 2.74 17.76
C PHE A 198 14.81 3.98 16.86
N ARG A 199 15.90 4.13 16.09
CA ARG A 199 16.09 5.31 15.22
C ARG A 199 14.98 5.50 14.17
N THR A 200 14.44 4.40 13.66
CA THR A 200 13.35 4.45 12.67
C THR A 200 12.04 4.80 13.36
N ALA A 201 11.77 4.21 14.53
CA ALA A 201 10.61 4.54 15.34
C ALA A 201 10.65 6.00 15.83
N ASP A 202 11.82 6.51 16.25
CA ASP A 202 12.03 7.87 16.74
C ASP A 202 11.79 8.92 15.63
N LYS A 203 12.21 8.64 14.39
CA LYS A 203 11.90 9.52 13.25
C LYS A 203 10.39 9.61 13.00
N LEU A 204 9.70 8.46 13.04
CA LEU A 204 8.25 8.42 12.89
C LEU A 204 7.57 9.16 14.05
N ALA A 205 7.97 8.90 15.29
CA ALA A 205 7.45 9.54 16.49
C ALA A 205 7.60 11.07 16.44
N GLN A 206 8.77 11.58 16.04
CA GLN A 206 9.00 13.01 15.87
C GLN A 206 8.11 13.61 14.80
N SER A 207 7.90 12.92 13.67
CA SER A 207 6.99 13.39 12.62
C SER A 207 5.52 13.42 13.07
N LEU A 208 5.16 12.61 14.07
CA LEU A 208 3.86 12.60 14.74
C LEU A 208 3.74 13.64 15.85
N GLY A 209 4.81 14.41 16.12
CA GLY A 209 4.83 15.45 17.14
C GLY A 209 5.20 14.98 18.55
N VAL A 210 5.75 13.77 18.70
CA VAL A 210 6.23 13.28 20.00
C VAL A 210 7.45 14.09 20.45
N ALA A 211 7.44 14.54 21.71
CA ALA A 211 8.49 15.36 22.28
C ALA A 211 9.79 14.55 22.54
N LYS A 212 10.94 15.23 22.55
CA LYS A 212 12.25 14.58 22.74
C LYS A 212 12.47 14.04 24.16
N ASP A 213 11.75 14.59 25.12
CA ASP A 213 11.73 14.25 26.54
C ASP A 213 10.52 13.37 26.92
N ASP A 214 9.77 12.89 25.92
CA ASP A 214 8.67 11.96 26.15
C ASP A 214 9.16 10.70 26.92
N PRO A 215 8.50 10.30 28.02
CA PRO A 215 8.93 9.15 28.80
C PRO A 215 9.05 7.85 27.99
N LYS A 216 8.16 7.62 27.01
CA LYS A 216 8.20 6.43 26.15
C LYS A 216 9.40 6.45 25.22
N ARG A 217 9.83 7.64 24.79
CA ARG A 217 11.07 7.80 24.01
C ARG A 217 12.29 7.42 24.82
N ILE A 218 12.36 7.87 26.07
CA ILE A 218 13.47 7.59 26.98
C ILE A 218 13.53 6.08 27.25
N GLU A 219 12.40 5.47 27.60
CA GLU A 219 12.29 4.02 27.84
C GLU A 219 12.77 3.21 26.65
N ALA A 220 12.25 3.50 25.45
CA ALA A 220 12.65 2.81 24.23
C ALA A 220 14.13 3.02 23.88
N GLY A 221 14.67 4.22 24.15
CA GLY A 221 16.09 4.52 23.95
C GLY A 221 17.00 3.74 24.89
N VAL A 222 16.60 3.60 26.16
CA VAL A 222 17.33 2.78 27.15
C VAL A 222 17.27 1.30 26.77
N PHE A 223 16.09 0.80 26.40
CA PHE A 223 15.93 -0.59 25.97
C PHE A 223 16.82 -0.94 24.77
N GLN A 224 16.89 -0.04 23.79
CA GLN A 224 17.80 -0.20 22.65
C GLN A 224 19.27 -0.21 23.09
N ALA A 225 19.68 0.73 23.95
CA ALA A 225 21.07 0.80 24.43
C ALA A 225 21.49 -0.47 25.20
N LEU A 226 20.58 -1.08 25.95
CA LEU A 226 20.82 -2.35 26.64
C LEU A 226 20.82 -3.56 25.69
N SER A 227 20.04 -3.53 24.62
CA SER A 227 19.98 -4.63 23.64
C SER A 227 21.17 -4.64 22.68
N ASP A 228 21.81 -3.49 22.47
CA ASP A 228 22.99 -3.34 21.61
C ASP A 228 24.32 -3.59 22.34
N ALA A 229 24.28 -3.82 23.66
CA ALA A 229 25.44 -4.11 24.52
C ALA A 229 25.73 -5.61 24.62
#